data_AF-A0A1D7W9F0-F1
#
_entry.id   AF-A0A1D7W9F0-F1
#
_cell.length_a   1.000
_cell.length_b   1.000
_cell.length_c   1.000
_cell.angle_alpha   90.00
_cell.angle_beta   90.00
_cell.angle_gamma   90.00
#
_symmetry.space_group_name_H-M   'P 1'
#
loop_
_entity.id
_entity.type
_entity.pdbx_description
1 polymer ?
#
loop_
_entity_poly.entity_id
_entity_poly.type
_entity_poly.pdbx_seq_one_letter_code
_entity_poly.pdbx_strand_id
1 'polypeptide(L)'
;MHNFNFLDIKCSIEYKESLNFYILFKYNKTSIYVFINNKSEEEYYKKLTVNIYDKSYSKGRIPTSKNKIENFSSDQNIYRSTLIEKALSSMIKKQHNLNISIMLVDHYIEDSIINVFLLGASAALKLYLKNDYSLIIPYPISLCELSDMFLCVSKEGITYLDGFLNINPGYLNNAIKNFFNENQSIIINQCKDIESVINQIQTSNNLNLSQEYDNNLINYILDKSIHYIHSQNIAITQFKQISQIVDNIMKQENHENTNNINFIIMLQLCKTLSLKERLDKRLYNQIRPLKYEINKFSRSNSNILIIKGFSEILINIVMGSFNDVLYEEISELNMVKKKYTYIHYISNQYSMGRGGNKTLKKIECFYNKYLESIIQPIAMKNKFTLKISCDPISADGGLDIMAAIGSSICLSQTQNLENSYVYGVEYSIYNLKNSQSVIYVDPTFIEYICSNVVVKITKYIDSNNISLLYYAHNAEGVSYNDIDNLCNVISDFIQNPKHISQINILKTL
;
A
#
# COMPACT_ATOMS: atom_id res chain seq x y z
N MET A 1 -7.33 -3.11 33.33
CA MET A 1 -6.63 -2.05 32.57
C MET A 1 -5.14 -2.27 32.75
N HIS A 2 -4.41 -2.49 31.66
CA HIS A 2 -2.97 -2.77 31.67
C HIS A 2 -2.22 -1.60 31.04
N ASN A 3 -1.22 -1.06 31.74
CA ASN A 3 -0.53 0.17 31.34
C ASN A 3 0.88 -0.14 30.84
N PHE A 4 1.36 0.65 29.89
CA PHE A 4 2.74 0.61 29.38
C PHE A 4 3.15 1.97 28.83
N ASN A 5 4.44 2.16 28.57
CA ASN A 5 4.96 3.35 27.90
C ASN A 5 5.37 2.99 26.46
N PHE A 6 5.03 3.86 25.52
CA PHE A 6 5.48 3.80 24.13
C PHE A 6 6.16 5.11 23.77
N LEU A 7 7.48 5.09 23.54
CA LEU A 7 8.28 6.30 23.23
C LEU A 7 7.93 7.49 24.15
N ASP A 8 7.96 7.24 25.47
CA ASP A 8 7.59 8.16 26.55
C ASP A 8 6.11 8.53 26.69
N ILE A 9 5.24 7.99 25.84
CA ILE A 9 3.81 8.20 25.89
C ILE A 9 3.14 7.09 26.69
N LYS A 10 2.32 7.48 27.67
CA LYS A 10 1.55 6.52 28.47
C LYS A 10 0.43 5.93 27.64
N CYS A 11 0.39 4.60 27.58
CA CYS A 11 -0.66 3.85 26.91
C CYS A 11 -1.34 2.87 27.87
N SER A 12 -2.57 2.49 27.54
CA SER A 12 -3.27 1.44 28.28
C SER A 12 -4.19 0.61 27.39
N ILE A 13 -4.30 -0.67 27.70
CA ILE A 13 -5.23 -1.61 27.07
C ILE A 13 -6.23 -2.10 28.12
N GLU A 14 -7.50 -2.03 27.79
CA GLU A 14 -8.58 -2.63 28.58
C GLU A 14 -9.39 -3.56 27.68
N TYR A 15 -9.35 -4.86 28.00
CA TYR A 15 -10.21 -5.89 27.42
C TYR A 15 -11.35 -6.17 28.38
N LYS A 16 -12.57 -6.30 27.85
CA LYS A 16 -13.75 -6.76 28.59
C LYS A 16 -14.37 -7.93 27.85
N GLU A 17 -14.72 -8.97 28.60
CA GLU A 17 -15.47 -10.08 28.04
C GLU A 17 -16.84 -9.60 27.56
N SER A 18 -17.17 -9.96 26.32
CA SER A 18 -18.45 -9.65 25.70
C SER A 18 -18.71 -10.64 24.56
N LEU A 19 -19.90 -10.57 23.95
CA LEU A 19 -20.24 -11.39 22.78
C LEU A 19 -19.28 -11.17 21.60
N ASN A 20 -18.71 -9.96 21.47
CA ASN A 20 -17.76 -9.63 20.40
C ASN A 20 -16.38 -9.32 21.00
N PHE A 21 -15.31 -9.60 20.25
CA PHE A 21 -13.98 -9.22 20.69
C PHE A 21 -13.75 -7.72 20.46
N TYR A 22 -13.44 -6.99 21.53
CA TYR A 22 -12.97 -5.61 21.43
C TYR A 22 -12.01 -5.23 22.55
N ILE A 23 -11.20 -4.21 22.30
CA ILE A 23 -10.40 -3.54 23.34
C ILE A 23 -10.71 -2.04 23.35
N LEU A 24 -10.59 -1.43 24.52
CA LEU A 24 -10.38 0.01 24.66
C LEU A 24 -8.88 0.26 24.73
N PHE A 25 -8.36 1.01 23.76
CA PHE A 25 -6.98 1.44 23.71
C PHE A 25 -6.89 2.93 24.02
N LYS A 26 -6.05 3.31 24.98
CA LYS A 26 -5.74 4.71 25.27
C LYS A 26 -4.28 5.00 24.98
N TYR A 27 -4.05 6.13 24.34
CA TYR A 27 -2.74 6.67 24.01
C TYR A 27 -2.71 8.11 24.47
N ASN A 28 -1.90 8.43 25.47
CA ASN A 28 -1.92 9.72 26.14
C ASN A 28 -3.35 10.08 26.61
N LYS A 29 -4.02 11.01 25.92
CA LYS A 29 -5.40 11.43 26.18
C LYS A 29 -6.38 10.93 25.11
N THR A 30 -5.90 10.46 23.97
CA THR A 30 -6.73 9.90 22.90
C THR A 30 -7.19 8.48 23.24
N SER A 31 -8.46 8.18 22.98
CA SER A 31 -9.07 6.86 23.25
C SER A 31 -9.80 6.31 22.03
N ILE A 32 -9.56 5.03 21.73
CA ILE A 32 -10.20 4.31 20.63
C ILE A 32 -10.75 2.95 21.10
N TYR A 33 -11.88 2.54 20.54
CA TYR A 33 -12.28 1.13 20.57
C TYR A 33 -11.81 0.42 19.31
N VAL A 34 -11.30 -0.79 19.48
CA VAL A 34 -10.91 -1.65 18.37
C VAL A 34 -11.67 -2.96 18.48
N PHE A 35 -12.50 -3.24 17.48
CA PHE A 35 -13.29 -4.47 17.37
C PHE A 35 -12.66 -5.40 16.34
N ILE A 36 -12.63 -6.70 16.62
CA ILE A 36 -12.16 -7.72 15.67
C ILE A 36 -13.25 -8.75 15.48
N ASN A 37 -13.67 -8.92 14.22
CA ASN A 37 -14.70 -9.88 13.81
C ASN A 37 -14.20 -10.72 12.63
N ASN A 38 -14.72 -11.93 12.50
CA ASN A 38 -14.54 -12.72 11.29
C ASN A 38 -15.43 -12.19 10.17
N LYS A 39 -14.92 -12.19 8.93
CA LYS A 39 -15.74 -11.91 7.75
C LYS A 39 -16.60 -13.11 7.38
N SER A 40 -17.68 -12.86 6.64
CA SER A 40 -18.37 -13.90 5.88
C SER A 40 -17.43 -14.53 4.86
N GLU A 41 -17.71 -15.80 4.52
CA GLU A 41 -16.85 -16.66 3.71
C GLU A 41 -16.47 -16.06 2.34
N GLU A 42 -17.26 -15.17 1.74
CA GLU A 42 -17.11 -14.73 0.34
C GLU A 42 -15.86 -13.86 -0.03
N GLU A 43 -14.97 -13.51 0.90
CA GLU A 43 -13.78 -12.66 0.65
C GLU A 43 -12.42 -13.32 0.95
N TYR A 44 -12.18 -14.53 0.41
CA TYR A 44 -11.00 -15.36 0.71
C TYR A 44 -9.61 -14.78 0.38
N TYR A 45 -9.52 -13.73 -0.43
CA TYR A 45 -8.22 -13.17 -0.87
C TYR A 45 -7.68 -12.06 0.03
N LYS A 46 -8.49 -11.53 0.97
CA LYS A 46 -8.09 -10.44 1.86
C LYS A 46 -8.01 -10.90 3.30
N LYS A 47 -6.77 -11.07 3.79
CA LYS A 47 -6.48 -11.44 5.18
C LYS A 47 -7.10 -10.47 6.20
N LEU A 48 -7.19 -9.20 5.83
CA LEU A 48 -7.58 -8.14 6.73
C LEU A 48 -8.37 -7.07 5.98
N THR A 49 -9.46 -6.61 6.57
CA THR A 49 -10.10 -5.33 6.23
C THR A 49 -10.03 -4.45 7.47
N VAL A 50 -9.58 -3.21 7.30
CA VAL A 50 -9.65 -2.19 8.37
C VAL A 50 -10.72 -1.15 7.99
N ASN A 51 -11.51 -0.73 8.96
CA ASN A 51 -12.50 0.34 8.84
C ASN A 51 -12.35 1.30 10.02
N ILE A 52 -12.24 2.60 9.74
CA ILE A 52 -12.13 3.64 10.76
C ILE A 52 -13.41 4.46 10.81
N TYR A 53 -13.98 4.56 12.00
CA TYR A 53 -15.15 5.34 12.34
C TYR A 53 -14.72 6.50 13.24
N ASP A 54 -14.63 7.69 12.63
CA ASP A 54 -14.38 8.94 13.34
C ASP A 54 -15.71 9.52 13.82
N LYS A 55 -15.88 9.56 15.13
CA LYS A 55 -17.08 10.07 15.77
C LYS A 55 -16.93 11.56 16.00
N SER A 56 -17.86 12.38 15.52
CA SER A 56 -17.72 13.84 15.67
C SER A 56 -17.66 14.26 17.14
N TYR A 57 -18.32 13.52 18.03
CA TYR A 57 -18.27 13.78 19.46
C TYR A 57 -16.87 13.57 20.06
N SER A 58 -15.99 12.78 19.43
CA SER A 58 -14.61 12.57 19.90
C SER A 58 -13.78 13.85 19.90
N LYS A 59 -14.24 14.84 19.15
CA LYS A 59 -13.65 16.18 19.02
C LYS A 59 -14.57 17.27 19.59
N GLY A 60 -15.62 16.88 20.31
CA GLY A 60 -16.64 17.79 20.85
C GLY A 60 -17.48 18.48 19.77
N ARG A 61 -17.73 17.82 18.63
CA ARG A 61 -18.36 18.44 17.45
C ARG A 61 -19.68 17.79 17.04
N ILE A 62 -20.54 18.62 16.44
CA ILE A 62 -21.73 18.17 15.73
C ILE A 62 -21.33 17.91 14.26
N PRO A 63 -21.75 16.78 13.64
CA PRO A 63 -21.48 16.51 12.24
C PRO A 63 -21.95 17.64 11.30
N THR A 64 -21.15 17.93 10.28
CA THR A 64 -21.42 18.99 9.28
C THR A 64 -22.39 18.54 8.19
N SER A 65 -22.69 17.24 8.10
CA SER A 65 -23.65 16.69 7.13
C SER A 65 -25.04 17.33 7.27
N LYS A 66 -25.80 17.32 6.16
CA LYS A 66 -27.15 17.91 6.10
C LYS A 66 -28.07 17.43 7.23
N ASN A 67 -27.97 16.15 7.59
CA ASN A 67 -28.82 15.52 8.61
C ASN A 67 -28.18 15.49 10.00
N LYS A 68 -26.99 16.09 10.19
CA LYS A 68 -26.21 16.00 11.43
C LYS A 68 -25.87 14.56 11.84
N ILE A 69 -25.75 13.69 10.85
CA ILE A 69 -25.35 12.29 10.99
C ILE A 69 -23.89 12.16 10.59
N GLU A 70 -23.16 11.29 11.27
CA GLU A 70 -21.77 10.99 10.92
C GLU A 70 -21.66 10.36 9.54
N ASN A 71 -20.75 10.89 8.72
CA ASN A 71 -20.32 10.22 7.52
C ASN A 71 -19.21 9.24 7.90
N PHE A 72 -19.55 7.95 7.98
CA PHE A 72 -18.63 6.89 8.39
C PHE A 72 -17.44 6.63 7.44
N SER A 73 -17.32 7.37 6.34
CA SER A 73 -16.33 7.12 5.29
C SER A 73 -15.80 8.41 4.66
N SER A 74 -15.13 9.25 5.47
CA SER A 74 -14.33 10.33 4.90
C SER A 74 -13.14 9.76 4.11
N ASP A 75 -12.73 10.44 3.03
CA ASP A 75 -11.59 10.00 2.22
C ASP A 75 -10.31 9.86 3.05
N GLN A 76 -10.13 10.71 4.07
CA GLN A 76 -9.02 10.62 5.02
C GLN A 76 -9.07 9.33 5.84
N ASN A 77 -10.24 8.93 6.34
CA ASN A 77 -10.36 7.68 7.11
C ASN A 77 -10.26 6.45 6.21
N ILE A 78 -10.74 6.53 4.97
CA ILE A 78 -10.56 5.46 3.98
C ILE A 78 -9.06 5.30 3.64
N TYR A 79 -8.33 6.40 3.45
CA TYR A 79 -6.89 6.40 3.25
C TYR A 79 -6.17 5.74 4.44
N ARG A 80 -6.41 6.22 5.66
CA ARG A 80 -5.82 5.68 6.90
C ARG A 80 -6.13 4.20 7.09
N SER A 81 -7.37 3.79 6.82
CA SER A 81 -7.79 2.39 6.88
C SER A 81 -6.97 1.54 5.91
N THR A 82 -6.77 2.01 4.68
CA THR A 82 -6.00 1.30 3.65
C THR A 82 -4.52 1.23 4.00
N LEU A 83 -3.97 2.30 4.57
CA LEU A 83 -2.60 2.34 5.06
C LEU A 83 -2.37 1.31 6.17
N ILE A 84 -3.24 1.31 7.18
CA ILE A 84 -3.15 0.35 8.31
C ILE A 84 -3.37 -1.08 7.81
N GLU A 85 -4.31 -1.30 6.90
CA GLU A 85 -4.53 -2.62 6.27
C GLU A 85 -3.25 -3.13 5.58
N LYS A 86 -2.58 -2.29 4.79
CA LYS A 86 -1.30 -2.64 4.14
C LYS A 86 -0.20 -2.91 5.17
N ALA A 87 -0.10 -2.12 6.22
CA ALA A 87 0.92 -2.30 7.26
C ALA A 87 0.73 -3.62 8.03
N LEU A 88 -0.49 -3.92 8.49
CA LEU A 88 -0.77 -5.04 9.38
C LEU A 88 -0.92 -6.40 8.67
N SER A 89 -1.42 -6.43 7.43
CA SER A 89 -1.82 -7.66 6.74
C SER A 89 -0.66 -8.66 6.54
N SER A 90 0.55 -8.14 6.35
CA SER A 90 1.77 -8.91 6.10
C SER A 90 2.20 -9.78 7.28
N MET A 91 1.89 -9.35 8.51
CA MET A 91 2.31 -10.01 9.75
C MET A 91 1.34 -11.07 10.27
N ILE A 92 0.25 -11.32 9.53
CA ILE A 92 -0.70 -12.39 9.84
C ILE A 92 -0.20 -13.69 9.18
N LYS A 93 0.20 -14.66 10.02
CA LYS A 93 0.90 -15.90 9.59
C LYS A 93 -0.03 -16.89 8.90
N LYS A 94 -1.24 -17.07 9.41
CA LYS A 94 -2.26 -17.95 8.81
C LYS A 94 -3.24 -17.16 7.95
N GLN A 95 -3.94 -17.86 7.06
CA GLN A 95 -5.07 -17.27 6.36
C GLN A 95 -6.22 -17.09 7.35
N HIS A 96 -6.40 -15.86 7.81
CA HIS A 96 -7.55 -15.43 8.57
C HIS A 96 -8.32 -14.41 7.74
N ASN A 97 -9.64 -14.40 7.82
CA ASN A 97 -10.47 -13.39 7.17
C ASN A 97 -11.01 -12.44 8.23
N LEU A 98 -10.18 -11.45 8.62
CA LEU A 98 -10.51 -10.56 9.73
C LEU A 98 -11.04 -9.21 9.25
N ASN A 99 -11.98 -8.67 10.00
CA ASN A 99 -12.43 -7.29 9.92
C ASN A 99 -12.09 -6.56 11.22
N ILE A 100 -11.30 -5.51 11.12
CA ILE A 100 -11.01 -4.59 12.22
C ILE A 100 -11.82 -3.33 12.04
N SER A 101 -12.63 -3.00 13.04
CA SER A 101 -13.32 -1.73 13.13
C SER A 101 -12.70 -0.89 14.24
N ILE A 102 -12.18 0.28 13.90
CA ILE A 102 -11.59 1.22 14.85
C ILE A 102 -12.58 2.37 15.03
N MET A 103 -13.00 2.65 16.25
CA MET A 103 -13.87 3.76 16.59
C MET A 103 -13.11 4.76 17.46
N LEU A 104 -12.94 5.98 16.97
CA LEU A 104 -12.37 7.09 17.74
C LEU A 104 -13.43 7.64 18.69
N VAL A 105 -13.12 7.71 19.98
CA VAL A 105 -14.07 8.14 21.04
C VAL A 105 -13.65 9.43 21.71
N ASP A 106 -12.36 9.65 21.85
CA ASP A 106 -11.79 10.87 22.41
C ASP A 106 -10.49 11.18 21.66
N HIS A 107 -10.34 12.41 21.19
CA HIS A 107 -9.16 12.83 20.43
C HIS A 107 -8.50 14.05 21.06
N TYR A 108 -7.25 13.86 21.46
CA TYR A 108 -6.39 14.95 21.87
C TYR A 108 -5.53 15.42 20.69
N ILE A 109 -5.56 16.72 20.43
CA ILE A 109 -5.05 17.33 19.19
C ILE A 109 -3.55 17.13 18.94
N GLU A 110 -2.77 16.94 20.02
CA GLU A 110 -1.32 16.71 19.95
C GLU A 110 -0.96 15.26 19.59
N ASP A 111 -1.89 14.32 19.75
CA ASP A 111 -1.64 12.91 19.48
C ASP A 111 -1.79 12.61 17.97
N SER A 112 -0.78 11.97 17.39
CA SER A 112 -0.85 11.49 16.00
C SER A 112 -1.89 10.39 15.85
N ILE A 113 -3.04 10.73 15.26
CA ILE A 113 -4.20 9.84 15.19
C ILE A 113 -3.92 8.54 14.43
N ILE A 114 -3.08 8.61 13.39
CA ILE A 114 -2.69 7.44 12.59
C ILE A 114 -1.81 6.47 13.40
N ASN A 115 -0.93 7.00 14.27
CA ASN A 115 -0.12 6.18 15.17
C ASN A 115 -1.00 5.49 16.20
N VAL A 116 -1.98 6.21 16.76
CA VAL A 116 -2.95 5.65 17.72
C VAL A 116 -3.76 4.51 17.09
N PHE A 117 -4.28 4.72 15.88
CA PHE A 117 -5.04 3.71 15.16
C PHE A 117 -4.20 2.47 14.83
N LEU A 118 -2.97 2.66 14.32
CA LEU A 118 -2.08 1.54 14.00
C LEU A 118 -1.71 0.75 15.27
N LEU A 119 -1.26 1.42 16.32
CA LEU A 119 -0.79 0.77 17.54
C LEU A 119 -1.93 0.03 18.25
N GLY A 120 -3.11 0.64 18.37
CA GLY A 120 -4.27 -0.02 18.97
C GLY A 120 -4.78 -1.20 18.13
N ALA A 121 -4.83 -1.08 16.80
CA ALA A 121 -5.18 -2.19 15.92
C ALA A 121 -4.19 -3.36 16.01
N SER A 122 -2.90 -3.05 16.04
CA SER A 122 -1.83 -4.04 16.21
C SER A 122 -1.89 -4.72 17.58
N ALA A 123 -2.13 -3.97 18.66
CA ALA A 123 -2.31 -4.53 20.00
C ALA A 123 -3.54 -5.45 20.09
N ALA A 124 -4.67 -5.04 19.48
CA ALA A 124 -5.87 -5.86 19.41
C ALA A 124 -5.63 -7.16 18.65
N LEU A 125 -4.96 -7.10 17.49
CA LEU A 125 -4.58 -8.28 16.71
C LEU A 125 -3.66 -9.20 17.49
N LYS A 126 -2.65 -8.65 18.19
CA LYS A 126 -1.73 -9.43 19.00
C LYS A 126 -2.46 -10.16 20.13
N LEU A 127 -3.40 -9.48 20.80
CA LEU A 127 -4.23 -10.09 21.83
C LEU A 127 -5.17 -11.17 21.27
N TYR A 128 -5.74 -10.95 20.08
CA TYR A 128 -6.67 -11.87 19.43
C TYR A 128 -5.98 -13.11 18.85
N LEU A 129 -4.96 -12.92 18.01
CA LEU A 129 -4.27 -13.99 17.27
C LEU A 129 -3.07 -14.59 18.02
N LYS A 130 -2.60 -13.95 19.11
CA LYS A 130 -1.45 -14.41 19.92
C LYS A 130 -0.19 -14.66 19.09
N ASN A 131 0.11 -15.92 18.79
CA ASN A 131 1.32 -16.35 18.07
C ASN A 131 1.19 -16.24 16.54
N ASP A 132 -0.04 -16.19 16.02
CA ASP A 132 -0.34 -16.09 14.59
C ASP A 132 -0.21 -14.65 14.05
N TYR A 133 0.19 -13.71 14.91
CA TYR A 133 0.48 -12.32 14.55
C TYR A 133 1.74 -11.78 15.24
N SER A 134 2.58 -11.10 14.47
CA SER A 134 3.75 -10.37 14.95
C SER A 134 3.41 -8.90 15.16
N LEU A 135 3.70 -8.35 16.35
CA LEU A 135 3.35 -6.97 16.69
C LEU A 135 4.08 -5.98 15.76
N ILE A 136 3.30 -5.07 15.17
CA ILE A 136 3.78 -3.89 14.44
C ILE A 136 3.55 -2.64 15.29
N ILE A 137 4.50 -1.72 15.29
CA ILE A 137 4.38 -0.40 15.91
C ILE A 137 4.68 0.69 14.88
N PRO A 138 4.01 1.86 14.96
CA PRO A 138 4.51 3.05 14.29
C PRO A 138 5.86 3.43 14.93
N TYR A 139 6.75 4.07 14.19
CA TYR A 139 7.96 4.64 14.79
C TYR A 139 8.29 5.98 14.12
N PRO A 140 8.52 7.05 14.90
CA PRO A 140 8.86 8.34 14.35
C PRO A 140 10.21 8.25 13.63
N ILE A 141 10.28 8.80 12.43
CA ILE A 141 11.51 8.85 11.65
C ILE A 141 11.71 10.27 11.13
N SER A 142 12.94 10.76 11.27
CA SER A 142 13.37 12.06 10.78
C SER A 142 14.70 11.89 10.05
N LEU A 143 14.65 11.66 8.73
CA LEU A 143 15.85 11.49 7.91
C LEU A 143 16.45 12.84 7.47
N CYS A 144 15.61 13.88 7.38
CA CYS A 144 16.00 15.24 7.05
C CYS A 144 14.96 16.24 7.61
N GLU A 145 15.29 17.54 7.65
CA GLU A 145 14.39 18.59 8.16
C GLU A 145 13.03 18.65 7.43
N LEU A 146 12.98 18.19 6.18
CA LEU A 146 11.79 18.18 5.31
C LEU A 146 11.39 16.74 4.93
N SER A 147 11.30 15.83 5.91
CA SER A 147 10.78 14.47 5.71
C SER A 147 9.40 14.30 6.33
N ASP A 148 8.37 14.10 5.49
CA ASP A 148 7.07 13.57 5.94
C ASP A 148 7.10 12.06 5.68
N MET A 149 7.24 11.27 6.74
CA MET A 149 7.36 9.82 6.66
C MET A 149 6.50 9.10 7.69
N PHE A 150 5.83 8.05 7.22
CA PHE A 150 5.13 7.10 8.06
C PHE A 150 5.83 5.74 8.01
N LEU A 151 6.49 5.38 9.11
CA LEU A 151 7.25 4.14 9.25
C LEU A 151 6.52 3.18 10.20
N CYS A 152 6.35 1.94 9.76
CA CYS A 152 5.89 0.82 10.57
C CYS A 152 6.99 -0.24 10.67
N VAL A 153 7.24 -0.69 11.90
CA VAL A 153 8.29 -1.64 12.22
C VAL A 153 7.78 -2.74 13.12
N SER A 154 8.47 -3.86 13.09
CA SER A 154 8.30 -4.98 14.01
C SER A 154 9.63 -5.31 14.69
N LYS A 155 9.64 -6.36 15.51
CA LYS A 155 10.88 -6.92 16.07
C LYS A 155 11.85 -7.44 15.00
N GLU A 156 11.32 -7.86 13.85
CA GLU A 156 12.08 -8.50 12.79
C GLU A 156 12.62 -7.48 11.79
N GLY A 157 11.86 -6.41 11.52
CA GLY A 157 12.26 -5.37 10.59
C GLY A 157 11.12 -4.47 10.11
N ILE A 158 11.26 -3.96 8.89
CA ILE A 158 10.41 -2.92 8.29
C ILE A 158 9.24 -3.56 7.55
N THR A 159 8.01 -3.17 7.90
CA THR A 159 6.79 -3.67 7.25
C THR A 159 6.17 -2.66 6.28
N TYR A 160 6.26 -1.38 6.59
CA TYR A 160 5.67 -0.33 5.78
C TYR A 160 6.46 0.96 5.96
N LEU A 161 6.68 1.67 4.85
CA LEU A 161 7.29 2.98 4.83
C LEU A 161 6.65 3.78 3.70
N ASP A 162 6.02 4.89 4.01
CA ASP A 162 5.48 5.85 3.04
C ASP A 162 6.11 7.20 3.34
N GLY A 163 6.86 7.73 2.40
CA GLY A 163 7.70 8.89 2.64
C GLY A 163 7.82 9.80 1.43
N PHE A 164 7.77 11.11 1.69
CA PHE A 164 8.26 12.13 0.78
C PHE A 164 9.48 12.81 1.41
N LEU A 165 10.58 12.82 0.66
CA LEU A 165 11.90 13.19 1.13
C LEU A 165 12.53 14.21 0.18
N ASN A 166 13.07 15.28 0.74
CA ASN A 166 13.97 16.17 0.01
C ASN A 166 15.42 15.90 0.45
N ILE A 167 16.02 14.85 -0.11
CA ILE A 167 17.36 14.39 0.27
C ILE A 167 18.16 14.01 -0.96
N ASN A 168 19.44 14.35 -0.96
CA ASN A 168 20.32 13.94 -2.05
C ASN A 168 20.33 12.39 -2.11
N PRO A 169 19.98 11.80 -3.27
CA PRO A 169 19.87 10.35 -3.43
C PRO A 169 21.09 9.56 -2.93
N GLY A 170 22.30 10.10 -3.09
CA GLY A 170 23.54 9.44 -2.63
C GLY A 170 23.61 9.24 -1.11
N TYR A 171 22.89 10.04 -0.32
CA TYR A 171 22.86 9.95 1.14
C TYR A 171 21.66 9.18 1.68
N LEU A 172 20.61 8.95 0.87
CA LEU A 172 19.38 8.30 1.32
C LEU A 172 19.64 6.93 1.95
N ASN A 173 20.48 6.12 1.32
CA ASN A 173 20.82 4.79 1.83
C ASN A 173 21.56 4.85 3.16
N ASN A 174 22.55 5.74 3.28
CA ASN A 174 23.29 5.90 4.53
C ASN A 174 22.38 6.44 5.64
N ALA A 175 21.45 7.35 5.32
CA ALA A 175 20.49 7.88 6.28
C ALA A 175 19.56 6.79 6.82
N ILE A 176 19.01 5.93 5.94
CA ILE A 176 18.19 4.79 6.34
C ILE A 176 18.99 3.81 7.20
N LYS A 177 20.21 3.44 6.79
CA LYS A 177 21.06 2.51 7.55
C LYS A 177 21.42 3.06 8.93
N ASN A 178 21.87 4.30 9.00
CA ASN A 178 22.25 4.94 10.26
C ASN A 178 21.06 5.01 11.22
N PHE A 179 19.89 5.42 10.72
CA PHE A 179 18.67 5.46 11.51
C PHE A 179 18.36 4.11 12.16
N PHE A 180 18.40 3.02 11.40
CA PHE A 180 18.12 1.69 11.96
C PHE A 180 19.23 1.18 12.87
N ASN A 181 20.50 1.45 12.56
CA ASN A 181 21.61 1.09 13.44
C ASN A 181 21.48 1.75 14.82
N GLU A 182 21.02 3.00 14.88
CA GLU A 182 20.83 3.74 16.13
C GLU A 182 19.56 3.34 16.89
N ASN A 183 18.48 3.01 16.17
CA ASN A 183 17.14 2.83 16.77
C ASN A 183 16.69 1.38 16.91
N GLN A 184 17.36 0.41 16.29
CA GLN A 184 16.92 -1.00 16.25
C GLN A 184 16.71 -1.59 17.66
N SER A 185 17.65 -1.35 18.58
CA SER A 185 17.56 -1.89 19.95
C SER A 185 16.36 -1.31 20.70
N ILE A 186 16.11 -0.01 20.53
CA ILE A 186 14.96 0.71 21.12
C ILE A 186 13.66 0.12 20.57
N ILE A 187 13.55 -0.01 19.24
CA ILE A 187 12.37 -0.56 18.57
C ILE A 187 12.06 -1.98 19.08
N ILE A 188 13.07 -2.85 19.12
CA ILE A 188 12.90 -4.24 19.57
C ILE A 188 12.44 -4.29 21.03
N ASN A 189 13.01 -3.45 21.90
CA ASN A 189 12.64 -3.38 23.31
C ASN A 189 11.21 -2.88 23.48
N GLN A 190 10.82 -1.82 22.75
CA GLN A 190 9.43 -1.31 22.75
C GLN A 190 8.43 -2.41 22.33
N CYS A 191 8.71 -3.15 21.27
CA CYS A 191 7.86 -4.27 20.87
C CYS A 191 7.80 -5.37 21.95
N LYS A 192 8.89 -5.66 22.66
CA LYS A 192 8.92 -6.67 23.74
C LYS A 192 8.10 -6.21 24.94
N ASP A 193 8.24 -4.96 25.34
CA ASP A 193 7.53 -4.39 26.49
C ASP A 193 6.01 -4.42 26.24
N ILE A 194 5.56 -3.99 25.06
CA ILE A 194 4.15 -4.03 24.68
C ILE A 194 3.61 -5.46 24.65
N GLU A 195 4.34 -6.40 24.03
CA GLU A 195 3.92 -7.80 24.00
C GLU A 195 3.85 -8.42 25.40
N SER A 196 4.77 -8.07 26.29
CA SER A 196 4.77 -8.58 27.68
C SER A 196 3.48 -8.20 28.41
N VAL A 197 2.99 -6.98 28.18
CA VAL A 197 1.77 -6.44 28.79
C VAL A 197 0.54 -7.06 28.16
N ILE A 198 0.52 -7.22 26.83
CA ILE A 198 -0.58 -7.89 26.12
C ILE A 198 -0.73 -9.35 26.57
N ASN A 199 0.38 -10.07 26.75
CA ASN A 199 0.37 -11.48 27.15
C ASN A 199 -0.16 -11.71 28.58
N GLN A 200 -0.20 -10.69 29.42
CA GLN A 200 -0.82 -10.77 30.76
C GLN A 200 -2.35 -10.74 30.71
N ILE A 201 -2.95 -10.33 29.58
CA ILE A 201 -4.39 -10.20 29.43
C ILE A 201 -4.98 -11.58 29.11
N GLN A 202 -5.83 -12.08 29.99
CA GLN A 202 -6.56 -13.34 29.76
C GLN A 202 -7.74 -13.12 28.81
N THR A 203 -7.88 -13.99 27.80
CA THR A 203 -8.98 -13.97 26.83
C THR A 203 -9.72 -15.31 26.83
N SER A 204 -11.05 -15.27 26.72
CA SER A 204 -11.92 -16.45 26.64
C SER A 204 -12.06 -17.03 25.23
N ASN A 205 -11.48 -16.37 24.21
CA ASN A 205 -11.58 -16.80 22.83
C ASN A 205 -10.63 -17.98 22.53
N ASN A 206 -11.21 -19.16 22.32
CA ASN A 206 -10.58 -20.27 21.61
C ASN A 206 -10.81 -20.09 20.11
N LEU A 207 -9.76 -19.75 19.37
CA LEU A 207 -9.82 -19.54 17.93
C LEU A 207 -9.42 -20.81 17.18
N ASN A 208 -10.41 -21.59 16.74
CA ASN A 208 -10.26 -22.51 15.61
C ASN A 208 -10.42 -21.70 14.32
N LEU A 209 -9.36 -21.01 13.89
CA LEU A 209 -9.38 -20.11 12.74
C LEU A 209 -8.66 -20.66 11.49
N SER A 210 -8.33 -21.95 11.43
CA SER A 210 -7.71 -22.55 10.26
C SER A 210 -8.75 -23.27 9.40
N GLN A 211 -8.82 -22.88 8.12
CA GLN A 211 -9.28 -23.80 7.09
C GLN A 211 -8.11 -24.74 6.78
N GLU A 212 -8.25 -26.02 7.13
CA GLU A 212 -7.29 -27.05 6.71
C GLU A 212 -7.59 -27.41 5.26
N TYR A 213 -6.66 -27.05 4.37
CA TYR A 213 -6.69 -27.48 2.98
C TYR A 213 -5.91 -28.78 2.83
N ASP A 214 -6.31 -29.62 1.88
CA ASP A 214 -5.51 -30.79 1.50
C ASP A 214 -4.24 -30.35 0.76
N ASN A 215 -3.16 -30.18 1.54
CA ASN A 215 -1.86 -29.77 1.01
C ASN A 215 -1.29 -30.78 0.00
N ASN A 216 -1.69 -32.05 0.06
CA ASN A 216 -1.20 -33.06 -0.90
C ASN A 216 -1.80 -32.79 -2.28
N LEU A 217 -3.10 -32.53 -2.36
CA LEU A 217 -3.77 -32.16 -3.60
C LEU A 217 -3.18 -30.88 -4.20
N ILE A 218 -2.99 -29.84 -3.37
CA ILE A 218 -2.42 -28.56 -3.79
C ILE A 218 -1.04 -28.77 -4.43
N ASN A 219 -0.15 -29.47 -3.74
CA ASN A 219 1.20 -29.73 -4.22
C ASN A 219 1.19 -30.57 -5.51
N TYR A 220 0.32 -31.58 -5.59
CA TYR A 220 0.19 -32.43 -6.77
C TYR A 220 -0.22 -31.66 -8.03
N ILE A 221 -1.25 -30.83 -7.94
CA ILE A 221 -1.73 -30.00 -9.06
C ILE A 221 -0.70 -28.94 -9.42
N LEU A 222 -0.03 -28.36 -8.42
CA LEU A 222 1.04 -27.39 -8.61
C LEU A 222 2.20 -27.98 -9.42
N ASP A 223 2.71 -29.16 -9.05
CA ASP A 223 3.80 -29.83 -9.76
C ASP A 223 3.44 -30.15 -11.22
N LYS A 224 2.22 -30.67 -11.46
CA LYS A 224 1.71 -30.91 -12.82
C LYS A 224 1.62 -29.62 -13.63
N SER A 225 1.15 -28.54 -13.01
CA SER A 225 1.02 -27.23 -13.66
C SER A 225 2.39 -26.66 -14.05
N ILE A 226 3.38 -26.76 -13.16
CA ILE A 226 4.76 -26.33 -13.42
C ILE A 226 5.35 -27.13 -14.58
N HIS A 227 5.20 -28.46 -14.57
CA HIS A 227 5.69 -29.31 -15.64
C HIS A 227 5.05 -28.97 -17.00
N TYR A 228 3.73 -28.76 -17.03
CA TYR A 228 3.01 -28.35 -18.24
C TYR A 228 3.54 -27.03 -18.81
N ILE A 229 3.70 -26.01 -17.97
CA ILE A 229 4.19 -24.69 -18.38
C ILE A 229 5.62 -24.76 -18.94
N HIS A 230 6.52 -25.49 -18.28
CA HIS A 230 7.90 -25.62 -18.74
C HIS A 230 8.03 -26.47 -20.00
N SER A 231 7.34 -27.61 -20.09
CA SER A 231 7.39 -28.51 -21.26
C SER A 231 6.94 -27.83 -22.55
N GLN A 232 5.95 -26.95 -22.46
CA GLN A 232 5.45 -26.19 -23.62
C GLN A 232 6.09 -24.79 -23.77
N ASN A 233 7.00 -24.41 -22.86
CA ASN A 233 7.62 -23.08 -22.78
C ASN A 233 6.59 -21.93 -22.89
N ILE A 234 5.49 -22.04 -22.13
CA ILE A 234 4.38 -21.09 -22.19
C ILE A 234 4.81 -19.76 -21.56
N ALA A 235 4.68 -18.66 -22.32
CA ALA A 235 4.75 -17.31 -21.76
C ALA A 235 3.37 -16.91 -21.23
N ILE A 236 3.31 -16.57 -19.95
CA ILE A 236 2.10 -16.16 -19.25
C ILE A 236 2.06 -14.64 -19.17
N THR A 237 1.15 -14.05 -19.92
CA THR A 237 0.95 -12.59 -19.97
C THR A 237 -0.27 -12.13 -19.19
N GLN A 238 -1.25 -13.01 -18.97
CA GLN A 238 -2.51 -12.67 -18.32
C GLN A 238 -2.91 -13.71 -17.28
N PHE A 239 -3.52 -13.24 -16.18
CA PHE A 239 -3.94 -14.10 -15.06
C PHE A 239 -4.96 -15.16 -15.48
N LYS A 240 -5.77 -14.85 -16.49
CA LYS A 240 -6.76 -15.78 -17.05
C LYS A 240 -6.12 -17.06 -17.62
N GLN A 241 -4.90 -16.97 -18.16
CA GLN A 241 -4.20 -18.13 -18.72
C GLN A 241 -3.83 -19.13 -17.61
N ILE A 242 -3.38 -18.64 -16.45
CA ILE A 242 -3.08 -19.48 -15.28
C ILE A 242 -4.35 -20.16 -14.77
N SER A 243 -5.45 -19.41 -14.65
CA SER A 243 -6.75 -19.98 -14.25
C SER A 243 -7.17 -21.13 -15.16
N GLN A 244 -7.06 -20.93 -16.48
CA GLN A 244 -7.41 -21.96 -17.46
C GLN A 244 -6.53 -23.21 -17.34
N ILE A 245 -5.22 -23.04 -17.10
CA ILE A 245 -4.29 -24.17 -16.91
C ILE A 245 -4.68 -24.98 -15.67
N VAL A 246 -4.87 -24.31 -14.52
CA VAL A 246 -5.24 -24.97 -13.26
C VAL A 246 -6.60 -25.67 -13.39
N ASP A 247 -7.59 -25.01 -13.99
CA ASP A 247 -8.93 -25.59 -14.20
C ASP A 247 -8.89 -26.82 -15.12
N ASN A 248 -8.07 -26.81 -16.16
CA ASN A 248 -7.93 -27.95 -17.06
C ASN A 248 -7.26 -29.15 -16.38
N ILE A 249 -6.23 -28.92 -15.57
CA ILE A 249 -5.52 -29.98 -14.85
C ILE A 249 -6.43 -30.57 -13.76
N MET A 250 -7.15 -29.75 -13.00
CA MET A 250 -8.13 -30.23 -12.00
C MET A 250 -9.18 -31.15 -12.63
N LYS A 251 -9.70 -30.78 -13.81
CA LYS A 251 -10.66 -31.61 -14.57
C LYS A 251 -10.06 -32.92 -15.05
N GLN A 252 -8.79 -32.92 -15.49
CA GLN A 252 -8.10 -34.15 -15.93
C GLN A 252 -7.91 -35.15 -14.77
N GLU A 253 -7.70 -34.63 -13.56
CA GLU A 253 -7.49 -35.44 -12.36
C GLU A 253 -8.77 -35.82 -11.60
N ASN A 254 -9.95 -35.48 -12.15
CA ASN A 254 -11.27 -35.73 -11.53
C ASN A 254 -11.43 -35.11 -10.12
N HIS A 255 -10.81 -33.97 -9.85
CA HIS A 255 -11.02 -33.23 -8.60
C HIS A 255 -12.11 -32.16 -8.75
N GLU A 256 -12.95 -32.00 -7.72
CA GLU A 256 -13.96 -30.95 -7.69
C GLU A 256 -13.31 -29.57 -7.56
N ASN A 257 -13.69 -28.67 -8.47
CA ASN A 257 -13.24 -27.28 -8.46
C ASN A 257 -13.93 -26.53 -7.32
N THR A 258 -13.19 -26.23 -6.25
CA THR A 258 -13.56 -25.13 -5.34
C THR A 258 -12.78 -23.88 -5.71
N ASN A 259 -13.48 -22.75 -5.88
CA ASN A 259 -12.86 -21.48 -6.27
C ASN A 259 -11.69 -21.07 -5.35
N ASN A 260 -11.72 -21.51 -4.09
CA ASN A 260 -10.71 -21.19 -3.08
C ASN A 260 -9.41 -21.97 -3.31
N ILE A 261 -9.50 -23.30 -3.50
CA ILE A 261 -8.32 -24.15 -3.73
C ILE A 261 -7.63 -23.72 -5.03
N ASN A 262 -8.40 -23.44 -6.09
CA ASN A 262 -7.83 -22.99 -7.36
C ASN A 262 -7.07 -21.67 -7.18
N PHE A 263 -7.62 -20.71 -6.44
CA PHE A 263 -6.95 -19.44 -6.19
C PHE A 263 -5.64 -19.61 -5.41
N ILE A 264 -5.61 -20.47 -4.39
CA ILE A 264 -4.40 -20.78 -3.62
C ILE A 264 -3.34 -21.42 -4.53
N ILE A 265 -3.73 -22.41 -5.33
CA ILE A 265 -2.82 -23.08 -6.29
C ILE A 265 -2.28 -22.06 -7.29
N MET A 266 -3.12 -21.19 -7.85
CA MET A 266 -2.69 -20.17 -8.80
C MET A 266 -1.64 -19.24 -8.19
N LEU A 267 -1.86 -18.75 -6.96
CA LEU A 267 -0.90 -17.89 -6.27
C LEU A 267 0.42 -18.59 -5.99
N GLN A 268 0.36 -19.84 -5.50
CA GLN A 268 1.57 -20.62 -5.23
C GLN A 268 2.34 -20.92 -6.51
N LEU A 269 1.66 -21.31 -7.58
CA LEU A 269 2.22 -21.56 -8.91
C LEU A 269 2.94 -20.33 -9.46
N CYS A 270 2.29 -19.16 -9.41
CA CYS A 270 2.90 -17.91 -9.86
C CYS A 270 4.15 -17.60 -9.04
N LYS A 271 4.09 -17.78 -7.72
CA LYS A 271 5.22 -17.52 -6.82
C LYS A 271 6.40 -18.46 -7.09
N THR A 272 6.17 -19.77 -7.30
CA THR A 272 7.24 -20.73 -7.62
C THR A 272 7.88 -20.45 -8.98
N LEU A 273 7.07 -20.12 -9.99
CA LEU A 273 7.59 -19.77 -11.31
C LEU A 273 8.40 -18.48 -11.27
N SER A 274 7.87 -17.43 -10.64
CA SER A 274 8.53 -16.12 -10.49
C SER A 274 9.86 -16.16 -9.73
N LEU A 275 10.21 -17.25 -9.04
CA LEU A 275 11.54 -17.38 -8.42
C LEU A 275 12.63 -17.81 -9.43
N LYS A 276 12.25 -18.42 -10.55
CA LYS A 276 13.17 -18.96 -11.57
C LYS A 276 13.28 -18.09 -12.80
N GLU A 277 12.14 -17.61 -13.30
CA GLU A 277 12.03 -16.79 -14.50
C GLU A 277 10.75 -15.94 -14.45
N ARG A 278 10.70 -14.84 -15.21
CA ARG A 278 9.48 -14.06 -15.33
C ARG A 278 8.42 -14.82 -16.11
N LEU A 279 7.17 -14.68 -15.69
CA LEU A 279 6.01 -15.29 -16.31
C LEU A 279 5.88 -14.89 -17.79
N ASP A 280 6.14 -13.62 -18.10
CA ASP A 280 6.10 -13.06 -19.46
C ASP A 280 7.43 -13.15 -20.21
N LYS A 281 8.41 -13.90 -19.66
CA LYS A 281 9.75 -14.15 -20.22
C LYS A 281 10.64 -12.91 -20.40
N ARG A 282 10.27 -11.75 -19.84
CA ARG A 282 11.17 -10.59 -19.80
C ARG A 282 12.40 -10.87 -18.93
N LEU A 283 13.46 -10.08 -19.13
CA LEU A 283 14.55 -10.01 -18.15
C LEU A 283 14.07 -9.33 -16.86
N TYR A 284 14.75 -9.61 -15.74
CA TYR A 284 14.42 -9.08 -14.41
C TYR A 284 14.45 -7.55 -14.35
N ASN A 285 15.31 -6.92 -15.15
CA ASN A 285 15.51 -5.49 -15.21
C ASN A 285 14.77 -4.80 -16.38
N GLN A 286 13.96 -5.53 -17.14
CA GLN A 286 13.34 -5.02 -18.37
C GLN A 286 11.97 -4.39 -18.10
N ILE A 287 11.82 -3.12 -18.46
CA ILE A 287 10.54 -2.39 -18.46
C ILE A 287 9.70 -2.82 -19.67
N ARG A 288 8.36 -2.89 -19.53
CA ARG A 288 7.45 -3.13 -20.65
C ARG A 288 7.55 -2.04 -21.72
N PRO A 289 7.18 -2.34 -22.99
CA PRO A 289 7.11 -1.33 -24.04
C PRO A 289 6.24 -0.15 -23.59
N LEU A 290 6.78 1.05 -23.72
CA LEU A 290 6.14 2.31 -23.31
C LEU A 290 5.80 3.13 -24.56
N LYS A 291 4.54 3.59 -24.63
CA LYS A 291 4.03 4.50 -25.66
C LYS A 291 3.23 5.60 -24.98
N TYR A 292 3.13 6.74 -25.63
CA TYR A 292 2.31 7.84 -25.14
C TYR A 292 1.75 8.67 -26.30
N GLU A 293 0.63 9.33 -26.05
CA GLU A 293 0.02 10.30 -26.95
C GLU A 293 -0.35 11.53 -26.12
N ILE A 294 0.20 12.69 -26.47
CA ILE A 294 -0.09 13.95 -25.77
C ILE A 294 -1.13 14.74 -26.54
N ASN A 295 -2.00 15.44 -25.80
CA ASN A 295 -3.07 16.27 -26.33
C ASN A 295 -3.95 15.51 -27.31
N LYS A 296 -4.20 14.23 -26.99
CA LYS A 296 -5.12 13.35 -27.71
C LYS A 296 -6.52 13.96 -27.80
N PHE A 297 -6.93 14.70 -26.76
CA PHE A 297 -8.21 15.39 -26.71
C PHE A 297 -8.03 16.91 -26.72
N SER A 298 -8.94 17.63 -27.38
CA SER A 298 -8.80 19.07 -27.64
C SER A 298 -9.46 19.99 -26.61
N ARG A 299 -10.36 19.48 -25.76
CA ARG A 299 -11.16 20.31 -24.84
C ARG A 299 -10.49 20.60 -23.50
N SER A 300 -9.67 19.69 -23.01
CA SER A 300 -8.95 19.92 -21.76
C SER A 300 -7.69 20.73 -21.99
N ASN A 301 -7.17 21.35 -20.92
CA ASN A 301 -5.99 22.20 -21.02
C ASN A 301 -4.74 21.41 -21.38
N SER A 302 -4.61 20.19 -20.83
CA SER A 302 -3.59 19.22 -21.24
C SER A 302 -4.08 17.82 -20.89
N ASN A 303 -3.71 16.85 -21.72
CA ASN A 303 -3.96 15.45 -21.46
C ASN A 303 -2.86 14.59 -22.07
N ILE A 304 -2.64 13.42 -21.47
CA ILE A 304 -1.71 12.43 -21.98
C ILE A 304 -2.31 11.04 -21.77
N LEU A 305 -2.26 10.24 -22.82
CA LEU A 305 -2.51 8.81 -22.75
C LEU A 305 -1.16 8.10 -22.65
N ILE A 306 -0.97 7.28 -21.62
CA ILE A 306 0.25 6.49 -21.44
C ILE A 306 -0.12 5.01 -21.49
N ILE A 307 0.59 4.26 -22.34
CA ILE A 307 0.44 2.82 -22.50
C ILE A 307 1.78 2.16 -22.15
N LYS A 308 1.77 1.27 -21.17
CA LYS A 308 2.94 0.48 -20.73
C LYS A 308 2.58 -1.00 -20.68
N GLY A 309 2.96 -1.75 -21.71
CA GLY A 309 2.48 -3.12 -21.91
C GLY A 309 0.95 -3.15 -22.04
N PHE A 310 0.28 -3.86 -21.11
CA PHE A 310 -1.18 -3.89 -21.03
C PHE A 310 -1.79 -2.85 -20.07
N SER A 311 -0.96 -2.06 -19.37
CA SER A 311 -1.45 -0.96 -18.55
C SER A 311 -1.66 0.28 -19.43
N GLU A 312 -2.85 0.87 -19.35
CA GLU A 312 -3.23 2.08 -20.08
C GLU A 312 -3.93 3.05 -19.13
N ILE A 313 -3.48 4.31 -19.15
CA ILE A 313 -4.04 5.37 -18.30
C ILE A 313 -4.10 6.69 -19.04
N LEU A 314 -5.25 7.35 -18.92
CA LEU A 314 -5.47 8.70 -19.41
C LEU A 314 -5.32 9.68 -18.24
N ILE A 315 -4.41 10.64 -18.35
CA ILE A 315 -4.29 11.73 -17.42
C ILE A 315 -4.84 12.98 -18.09
N ASN A 316 -5.66 13.73 -17.35
CA ASN A 316 -6.30 14.93 -17.84
C ASN A 316 -6.21 16.06 -16.83
N ILE A 317 -5.84 17.26 -17.29
CA ILE A 317 -5.73 18.46 -16.47
C ILE A 317 -6.69 19.53 -16.97
N VAL A 318 -7.48 20.05 -16.03
CA VAL A 318 -8.38 21.19 -16.26
C VAL A 318 -8.01 22.31 -15.29
N MET A 319 -7.90 23.51 -15.82
CA MET A 319 -7.68 24.74 -15.06
C MET A 319 -9.02 25.43 -14.80
N GLY A 320 -9.24 25.79 -13.54
CA GLY A 320 -10.37 26.54 -13.05
C GLY A 320 -9.97 27.87 -12.43
N SER A 321 -10.97 28.66 -12.09
CA SER A 321 -10.82 29.91 -11.36
C SER A 321 -10.48 29.67 -9.88
N PHE A 322 -10.07 30.72 -9.16
CA PHE A 322 -9.90 30.64 -7.70
C PHE A 322 -11.20 30.33 -6.94
N ASN A 323 -12.37 30.51 -7.56
CA ASN A 323 -13.66 30.19 -6.97
C ASN A 323 -13.94 28.67 -6.98
N ASP A 324 -13.23 27.90 -7.80
CA ASP A 324 -13.35 26.44 -7.87
C ASP A 324 -12.57 25.72 -6.74
N VAL A 325 -12.15 26.48 -5.72
CA VAL A 325 -11.39 25.97 -4.57
C VAL A 325 -12.16 24.90 -3.81
N LEU A 326 -11.50 23.80 -3.50
CA LEU A 326 -12.05 22.75 -2.64
C LEU A 326 -11.75 23.08 -1.18
N TYR A 327 -12.78 23.00 -0.33
CA TYR A 327 -12.64 23.13 1.12
C TYR A 327 -12.54 21.72 1.73
N GLU A 328 -11.35 21.35 2.19
CA GLU A 328 -11.10 20.09 2.89
C GLU A 328 -11.16 20.35 4.40
N GLU A 329 -12.13 19.73 5.08
CA GLU A 329 -12.19 19.77 6.55
C GLU A 329 -11.04 18.91 7.13
N ILE A 330 -10.15 19.53 7.90
CA ILE A 330 -9.17 18.82 8.71
C ILE A 330 -9.82 18.56 10.05
N SER A 331 -10.36 17.35 10.19
CA SER A 331 -11.16 16.97 11.34
C SER A 331 -10.37 17.06 12.66
N GLU A 332 -9.08 16.67 12.67
CA GLU A 332 -8.19 16.75 13.84
C GLU A 332 -7.98 18.18 14.36
N LEU A 333 -7.60 19.09 13.47
CA LEU A 333 -7.18 20.45 13.84
C LEU A 333 -8.33 21.43 13.96
N ASN A 334 -9.55 20.96 13.74
CA ASN A 334 -10.72 21.80 13.68
C ASN A 334 -10.66 22.92 12.62
N MET A 335 -9.89 22.70 11.56
CA MET A 335 -9.57 23.69 10.53
C MET A 335 -10.17 23.32 9.18
N VAL A 336 -10.40 24.32 8.33
CA VAL A 336 -10.76 24.11 6.94
C VAL A 336 -9.58 24.52 6.07
N LYS A 337 -9.04 23.57 5.31
CA LYS A 337 -7.94 23.82 4.37
C LYS A 337 -8.52 24.13 3.00
N LYS A 338 -8.10 25.25 2.42
CA LYS A 338 -8.34 25.57 1.02
C LYS A 338 -7.39 24.77 0.14
N LYS A 339 -7.93 24.08 -0.85
CA LYS A 339 -7.17 23.23 -1.76
C LYS A 339 -7.41 23.68 -3.20
N TYR A 340 -6.34 24.17 -3.81
CA TYR A 340 -6.32 24.65 -5.20
C TYR A 340 -5.86 23.58 -6.19
N THR A 341 -5.46 22.39 -5.72
CA THR A 341 -5.12 21.27 -6.59
C THR A 341 -5.76 20.02 -6.03
N TYR A 342 -6.62 19.39 -6.80
CA TYR A 342 -7.25 18.14 -6.43
C TYR A 342 -7.00 17.08 -7.50
N ILE A 343 -6.50 15.94 -7.02
CA ILE A 343 -6.10 14.79 -7.84
C ILE A 343 -7.11 13.67 -7.59
N HIS A 344 -7.65 13.13 -8.67
CA HIS A 344 -8.61 12.05 -8.66
C HIS A 344 -8.11 10.88 -9.50
N TYR A 345 -7.64 9.84 -8.84
CA TYR A 345 -7.45 8.51 -9.37
C TYR A 345 -8.80 7.80 -9.40
N ILE A 346 -9.23 7.37 -10.58
CA ILE A 346 -10.49 6.66 -10.78
C ILE A 346 -10.24 5.16 -10.77
N SER A 347 -11.11 4.38 -10.11
CA SER A 347 -10.98 2.92 -9.98
C SER A 347 -12.18 2.17 -10.57
N ASN A 348 -12.52 2.50 -11.81
CA ASN A 348 -13.63 1.84 -12.50
C ASN A 348 -13.34 0.37 -12.79
N GLN A 349 -14.35 -0.48 -12.68
CA GLN A 349 -14.20 -1.94 -12.83
C GLN A 349 -13.81 -2.38 -14.25
N TYR A 350 -14.18 -1.60 -15.26
CA TYR A 350 -13.83 -1.90 -16.65
C TYR A 350 -12.32 -1.96 -16.87
N SER A 351 -11.54 -1.20 -16.09
CA SER A 351 -10.07 -1.19 -16.19
C SER A 351 -9.45 -2.56 -15.87
N MET A 352 -10.17 -3.37 -15.10
CA MET A 352 -9.78 -4.74 -14.74
C MET A 352 -10.56 -5.80 -15.55
N GLY A 353 -11.30 -5.40 -16.59
CA GLY A 353 -12.16 -6.28 -17.36
C GLY A 353 -13.36 -6.84 -16.56
N ARG A 354 -13.79 -6.13 -15.51
CA ARG A 354 -14.92 -6.54 -14.65
C ARG A 354 -16.15 -5.68 -14.91
N GLY A 355 -17.33 -6.29 -14.87
CA GLY A 355 -18.61 -5.59 -14.91
C GLY A 355 -19.08 -5.20 -13.51
N GLY A 356 -19.56 -3.96 -13.36
CA GLY A 356 -20.19 -3.50 -12.13
C GLY A 356 -20.02 -2.01 -11.87
N ASN A 357 -20.90 -1.46 -11.02
CA ASN A 357 -20.96 -0.02 -10.72
C ASN A 357 -20.19 0.37 -9.45
N LYS A 358 -19.55 -0.58 -8.77
CA LYS A 358 -18.83 -0.30 -7.52
C LYS A 358 -17.43 0.19 -7.83
N THR A 359 -17.15 1.47 -7.59
CA THR A 359 -15.78 1.98 -7.52
C THR A 359 -15.08 1.44 -6.27
N LEU A 360 -13.77 1.22 -6.37
CA LEU A 360 -12.94 0.76 -5.28
C LEU A 360 -12.40 1.95 -4.49
N LYS A 361 -13.28 2.63 -3.74
CA LYS A 361 -12.94 3.85 -2.99
C LYS A 361 -11.64 3.78 -2.17
N LYS A 362 -11.35 2.63 -1.54
CA LYS A 362 -10.07 2.41 -0.82
C LYS A 362 -8.84 2.64 -1.70
N ILE A 363 -8.88 2.15 -2.94
CA ILE A 363 -7.82 2.31 -3.93
C ILE A 363 -7.72 3.78 -4.36
N GLU A 364 -8.86 4.43 -4.63
CA GLU A 364 -8.91 5.84 -5.05
C GLU A 364 -8.32 6.75 -3.98
N CYS A 365 -8.82 6.68 -2.74
CA CYS A 365 -8.33 7.52 -1.65
C CYS A 365 -6.84 7.30 -1.37
N PHE A 366 -6.37 6.05 -1.48
CA PHE A 366 -4.94 5.73 -1.32
C PHE A 366 -4.09 6.38 -2.40
N TYR A 367 -4.41 6.16 -3.68
CA TYR A 367 -3.63 6.74 -4.77
C TYR A 367 -3.82 8.24 -4.91
N ASN A 368 -4.95 8.82 -4.52
CA ASN A 368 -5.12 10.27 -4.45
C ASN A 368 -4.10 10.90 -3.50
N LYS A 369 -3.94 10.36 -2.29
CA LYS A 369 -2.98 10.87 -1.31
C LYS A 369 -1.53 10.61 -1.72
N TYR A 370 -1.24 9.45 -2.27
CA TYR A 370 0.09 9.12 -2.82
C TYR A 370 0.47 10.04 -3.99
N LEU A 371 -0.44 10.29 -4.93
CA LEU A 371 -0.19 11.23 -6.03
C LEU A 371 -0.15 12.68 -5.55
N GLU A 372 -0.96 13.04 -4.54
CA GLU A 372 -0.95 14.38 -3.95
C GLU A 372 0.44 14.71 -3.38
N SER A 373 1.06 13.80 -2.60
CA SER A 373 2.41 14.04 -2.07
C SER A 373 3.46 14.22 -3.18
N ILE A 374 3.32 13.47 -4.28
CA ILE A 374 4.25 13.54 -5.41
C ILE A 374 4.02 14.78 -6.28
N ILE A 375 2.79 15.22 -6.49
CA ILE A 375 2.47 16.24 -7.52
C ILE A 375 2.29 17.63 -6.92
N GLN A 376 1.91 17.73 -5.65
CA GLN A 376 1.67 19.00 -5.00
C GLN A 376 2.86 19.98 -5.06
N PRO A 377 4.14 19.57 -4.89
CA PRO A 377 5.28 20.50 -5.02
C PRO A 377 5.42 21.12 -6.42
N ILE A 378 4.93 20.43 -7.46
CA ILE A 378 4.88 20.95 -8.84
C ILE A 378 3.69 21.89 -9.00
N ALA A 379 2.52 21.43 -8.56
CA ALA A 379 1.25 22.12 -8.75
C ALA A 379 1.14 23.44 -7.98
N MET A 380 1.82 23.58 -6.84
CA MET A 380 1.82 24.81 -6.03
C MET A 380 2.35 26.05 -6.76
N LYS A 381 3.10 25.88 -7.85
CA LYS A 381 3.57 26.99 -8.69
C LYS A 381 2.45 27.65 -9.51
N ASN A 382 1.27 27.05 -9.56
CA ASN A 382 0.18 27.53 -10.39
C ASN A 382 -0.63 28.67 -9.75
N LYS A 383 -1.10 29.59 -10.60
CA LYS A 383 -2.04 30.67 -10.27
C LYS A 383 -3.50 30.29 -10.51
N PHE A 384 -3.79 29.04 -10.85
CA PHE A 384 -5.14 28.54 -11.12
C PHE A 384 -5.50 27.38 -10.21
N THR A 385 -6.80 27.13 -10.05
CA THR A 385 -7.27 25.88 -9.46
C THR A 385 -7.06 24.77 -10.48
N LEU A 386 -6.52 23.62 -10.04
CA LEU A 386 -6.21 22.48 -10.89
C LEU A 386 -7.04 21.26 -10.50
N LYS A 387 -7.72 20.70 -11.50
CA LYS A 387 -8.27 19.36 -11.45
C LYS A 387 -7.39 18.42 -12.26
N ILE A 388 -6.81 17.41 -11.61
CA ILE A 388 -6.07 16.34 -12.28
C ILE A 388 -6.88 15.07 -12.15
N SER A 389 -7.35 14.50 -13.27
CA SER A 389 -7.98 13.17 -13.27
C SER A 389 -7.04 12.14 -13.89
N CYS A 390 -6.92 11.00 -13.22
CA CYS A 390 -6.11 9.87 -13.62
C CYS A 390 -7.07 8.67 -13.82
N ASP A 391 -7.29 8.32 -15.08
CA ASP A 391 -8.34 7.39 -15.49
C ASP A 391 -7.70 6.13 -16.09
N PRO A 392 -7.52 5.05 -15.32
CA PRO A 392 -7.07 3.78 -15.84
C PRO A 392 -8.08 3.22 -16.84
N ILE A 393 -7.63 2.97 -18.06
CA ILE A 393 -8.41 2.33 -19.13
C ILE A 393 -8.20 0.81 -19.08
N SER A 394 -6.96 0.39 -18.80
CA SER A 394 -6.58 -1.02 -18.65
C SER A 394 -5.51 -1.16 -17.55
N ALA A 395 -5.62 -2.21 -16.72
CA ALA A 395 -4.79 -2.37 -15.52
C ALA A 395 -3.99 -3.68 -15.53
N ASP A 396 -2.66 -3.56 -15.59
CA ASP A 396 -1.70 -4.66 -15.41
C ASP A 396 -0.51 -4.24 -14.52
N GLY A 397 -0.71 -3.29 -13.61
CA GLY A 397 0.31 -2.82 -12.65
C GLY A 397 1.05 -1.54 -13.07
N GLY A 398 1.65 -0.86 -12.09
CA GLY A 398 2.41 0.39 -12.28
C GLY A 398 1.61 1.62 -12.72
N LEU A 399 0.27 1.60 -12.62
CA LEU A 399 -0.62 2.69 -13.06
C LEU A 399 -0.48 3.97 -12.23
N ASP A 400 -0.19 3.85 -10.94
CA ASP A 400 0.03 4.98 -10.04
C ASP A 400 1.34 5.71 -10.36
N ILE A 401 2.39 4.97 -10.70
CA ILE A 401 3.64 5.55 -11.21
C ILE A 401 3.40 6.23 -12.57
N MET A 402 2.64 5.61 -13.47
CA MET A 402 2.26 6.23 -14.75
C MET A 402 1.43 7.50 -14.54
N ALA A 403 0.52 7.51 -13.56
CA ALA A 403 -0.26 8.68 -13.19
C ALA A 403 0.62 9.83 -12.69
N ALA A 404 1.64 9.54 -11.87
CA ALA A 404 2.60 10.54 -11.41
C ALA A 404 3.40 11.14 -12.58
N ILE A 405 3.96 10.28 -13.44
CA ILE A 405 4.72 10.70 -14.63
C ILE A 405 3.84 11.56 -15.54
N GLY A 406 2.66 11.06 -15.92
CA GLY A 406 1.74 11.76 -16.82
C GLY A 406 1.22 13.07 -16.25
N SER A 407 0.92 13.12 -14.95
CA SER A 407 0.52 14.36 -14.28
C SER A 407 1.62 15.40 -14.33
N SER A 408 2.89 15.01 -14.10
CA SER A 408 4.03 15.94 -14.19
C SER A 408 4.22 16.51 -15.59
N ILE A 409 4.07 15.67 -16.64
CA ILE A 409 4.16 16.11 -18.04
C ILE A 409 3.04 17.10 -18.37
N CYS A 410 1.79 16.75 -18.06
CA CYS A 410 0.65 17.64 -18.33
C CYS A 410 0.75 18.97 -17.55
N LEU A 411 1.29 18.95 -16.33
CA LEU A 411 1.49 20.18 -15.55
C LEU A 411 2.57 21.06 -16.16
N SER A 412 3.67 20.47 -16.61
CA SER A 412 4.73 21.23 -17.30
C SER A 412 4.18 21.96 -18.53
N GLN A 413 3.35 21.29 -19.33
CA GLN A 413 2.70 21.88 -20.51
C GLN A 413 1.69 22.98 -20.18
N THR A 414 0.90 22.81 -19.13
CA THR A 414 -0.12 23.82 -18.77
C THR A 414 0.47 25.07 -18.14
N GLN A 415 1.65 24.97 -17.51
CA GLN A 415 2.23 26.04 -16.71
C GLN A 415 3.50 26.65 -17.30
N ASN A 416 4.01 26.15 -18.43
CA ASN A 416 5.35 26.47 -18.94
C ASN A 416 6.42 26.32 -17.84
N LEU A 417 6.26 25.29 -16.99
CA LEU A 417 7.24 24.98 -15.97
C LEU A 417 8.37 24.20 -16.62
N GLU A 418 9.51 24.86 -16.75
CA GLU A 418 10.77 24.17 -17.01
C GLU A 418 11.08 23.24 -15.83
N ASN A 419 11.54 22.01 -16.12
CA ASN A 419 12.22 21.13 -15.17
C ASN A 419 11.38 20.58 -13.99
N SER A 420 10.06 20.41 -14.19
CA SER A 420 9.15 19.84 -13.18
C SER A 420 8.66 18.43 -13.51
N TYR A 421 9.52 17.60 -14.10
CA TYR A 421 9.17 16.23 -14.47
C TYR A 421 9.47 15.25 -13.35
N VAL A 422 8.59 14.25 -13.24
CA VAL A 422 8.75 13.11 -12.33
C VAL A 422 9.00 11.86 -13.18
N TYR A 423 9.97 11.06 -12.77
CA TYR A 423 10.16 9.69 -13.25
C TYR A 423 10.05 8.72 -12.09
N GLY A 424 9.74 7.46 -12.37
CA GLY A 424 9.53 6.50 -11.30
C GLY A 424 9.33 5.08 -11.80
N VAL A 425 9.53 4.14 -10.88
CA VAL A 425 9.45 2.71 -11.13
C VAL A 425 8.89 1.98 -9.91
N GLU A 426 8.17 0.89 -10.21
CA GLU A 426 7.74 -0.10 -9.24
C GLU A 426 8.65 -1.32 -9.32
N TYR A 427 9.03 -1.83 -8.15
CA TYR A 427 9.84 -3.01 -7.96
C TYR A 427 9.05 -4.05 -7.16
N SER A 428 9.12 -5.30 -7.59
CA SER A 428 8.65 -6.45 -6.82
C SER A 428 9.84 -7.29 -6.40
N ILE A 429 9.92 -7.59 -5.11
CA ILE A 429 11.02 -8.37 -4.54
C ILE A 429 10.46 -9.71 -4.07
N TYR A 430 11.14 -10.78 -4.50
CA TYR A 430 10.87 -12.15 -4.11
C TYR A 430 12.00 -12.68 -3.24
N ASN A 431 11.62 -13.39 -2.17
CA ASN A 431 12.50 -14.10 -1.25
C ASN A 431 13.60 -13.22 -0.61
N LEU A 432 13.20 -12.39 0.36
CA LEU A 432 14.10 -11.48 1.07
C LEU A 432 15.03 -12.14 2.10
N LYS A 433 14.75 -13.37 2.53
CA LYS A 433 15.42 -14.00 3.67
C LYS A 433 16.78 -14.65 3.35
N ASN A 434 17.20 -14.70 2.08
CA ASN A 434 18.44 -15.34 1.63
C ASN A 434 19.18 -14.49 0.58
N SER A 435 20.47 -14.80 0.33
CA SER A 435 21.34 -14.20 -0.71
C SER A 435 20.87 -14.37 -2.17
N GLN A 436 19.68 -14.96 -2.40
CA GLN A 436 19.08 -15.20 -3.71
C GLN A 436 17.76 -14.41 -3.87
N SER A 437 17.74 -13.14 -3.44
CA SER A 437 16.59 -12.27 -3.69
C SER A 437 16.44 -12.01 -5.18
N VAL A 438 15.24 -12.19 -5.71
CA VAL A 438 14.93 -11.87 -7.12
C VAL A 438 14.16 -10.55 -7.15
N ILE A 439 14.66 -9.59 -7.93
CA ILE A 439 14.10 -8.23 -8.01
C ILE A 439 13.60 -8.00 -9.43
N TYR A 440 12.30 -7.74 -9.56
CA TYR A 440 11.65 -7.41 -10.83
C TYR A 440 11.38 -5.93 -10.94
N VAL A 441 11.85 -5.35 -12.04
CA VAL A 441 11.55 -4.00 -12.47
C VAL A 441 10.28 -4.01 -13.31
N ASP A 442 9.36 -3.09 -13.01
CA ASP A 442 8.08 -2.95 -13.70
C ASP A 442 7.29 -4.28 -13.73
N PRO A 443 6.86 -4.76 -12.54
CA PRO A 443 6.11 -6.01 -12.42
C PRO A 443 4.74 -5.91 -13.11
N THR A 444 4.27 -7.02 -13.65
CA THR A 444 2.87 -7.21 -14.03
C THR A 444 1.99 -7.29 -12.78
N PHE A 445 0.67 -7.23 -12.93
CA PHE A 445 -0.24 -7.36 -11.80
C PHE A 445 -0.07 -8.70 -11.05
N ILE A 446 0.23 -9.76 -11.79
CA ILE A 446 0.44 -11.11 -11.23
C ILE A 446 1.74 -11.14 -10.43
N GLU A 447 2.80 -10.60 -11.01
CA GLU A 447 4.11 -10.51 -10.34
C GLU A 447 4.02 -9.64 -9.08
N TYR A 448 3.20 -8.60 -9.10
CA TYR A 448 2.92 -7.78 -7.93
C TYR A 448 2.24 -8.57 -6.81
N ILE A 449 1.14 -9.28 -7.09
CA ILE A 449 0.38 -10.03 -6.05
C ILE A 449 1.25 -11.12 -5.41
N CYS A 450 2.12 -11.75 -6.19
CA CYS A 450 2.93 -12.88 -5.72
C CYS A 450 4.22 -12.45 -5.02
N SER A 451 4.57 -11.17 -5.09
CA SER A 451 5.77 -10.63 -4.46
C SER A 451 5.71 -10.66 -2.93
N ASN A 452 6.89 -10.71 -2.31
CA ASN A 452 6.99 -10.59 -0.86
C ASN A 452 6.94 -9.13 -0.41
N VAL A 453 7.58 -8.26 -1.19
CA VAL A 453 7.72 -6.84 -0.92
C VAL A 453 7.54 -6.05 -2.22
N VAL A 454 6.92 -4.88 -2.09
CA VAL A 454 6.76 -3.91 -3.16
C VAL A 454 7.47 -2.63 -2.77
N VAL A 455 8.26 -2.09 -3.70
CA VAL A 455 8.92 -0.80 -3.55
C VAL A 455 8.56 0.09 -4.73
N LYS A 456 8.06 1.27 -4.46
CA LYS A 456 7.74 2.30 -5.44
C LYS A 456 8.61 3.50 -5.16
N ILE A 457 9.33 3.95 -6.18
CA ILE A 457 10.22 5.09 -6.08
C ILE A 457 9.86 6.05 -7.20
N THR A 458 9.63 7.30 -6.84
CA THR A 458 9.56 8.40 -7.80
C THR A 458 10.59 9.46 -7.43
N LYS A 459 11.17 10.09 -8.44
CA LYS A 459 12.14 11.15 -8.28
C LYS A 459 11.88 12.23 -9.32
N TYR A 460 12.16 13.45 -8.91
CA TYR A 460 12.14 14.63 -9.75
C TYR A 460 13.45 14.74 -10.52
N ILE A 461 13.40 15.13 -11.80
CA ILE A 461 14.62 15.22 -12.63
C ILE A 461 15.64 16.20 -12.02
N ASP A 462 15.20 17.42 -11.68
CA ASP A 462 16.09 18.51 -11.28
C ASP A 462 16.00 18.87 -9.79
N SER A 463 15.60 17.91 -8.95
CA SER A 463 15.60 18.12 -7.51
C SER A 463 15.94 16.86 -6.71
N ASN A 464 16.21 17.08 -5.43
CA ASN A 464 16.44 16.02 -4.45
C ASN A 464 15.12 15.43 -3.91
N ASN A 465 13.98 15.81 -4.48
CA ASN A 465 12.69 15.26 -4.08
C ASN A 465 12.54 13.82 -4.57
N ILE A 466 12.30 12.93 -3.60
CA ILE A 466 12.09 11.51 -3.78
C ILE A 466 10.82 11.14 -2.99
N SER A 467 9.89 10.44 -3.63
CA SER A 467 8.87 9.70 -2.91
C SER A 467 9.23 8.22 -2.90
N LEU A 468 9.16 7.63 -1.71
CA LEU A 468 9.45 6.24 -1.45
C LEU A 468 8.24 5.61 -0.76
N LEU A 469 7.65 4.61 -1.41
CA LEU A 469 6.62 3.77 -0.82
C LEU A 469 7.11 2.33 -0.81
N TYR A 470 7.23 1.77 0.37
CA TYR A 470 7.63 0.40 0.63
C TYR A 470 6.54 -0.28 1.46
N TYR A 471 6.18 -1.51 1.11
CA TYR A 471 5.38 -2.34 2.00
C TYR A 471 5.59 -3.83 1.77
N ALA A 472 5.55 -4.56 2.87
CA ALA A 472 5.50 -6.00 2.89
C ALA A 472 4.10 -6.47 2.48
N HIS A 473 4.04 -7.46 1.60
CA HIS A 473 2.78 -8.02 1.12
C HIS A 473 2.56 -9.43 1.69
N ASN A 474 3.46 -10.35 1.38
CA ASN A 474 3.39 -11.77 1.77
C ASN A 474 4.69 -12.23 2.46
N ALA A 475 5.25 -11.38 3.32
CA ALA A 475 6.43 -11.65 4.11
C ALA A 475 6.40 -10.83 5.41
N GLU A 476 7.26 -11.19 6.35
CA GLU A 476 7.53 -10.43 7.58
C GLU A 476 8.28 -9.09 7.33
N GLY A 477 8.40 -8.67 6.07
CA GLY A 477 9.13 -7.46 5.66
C GLY A 477 10.62 -7.66 5.44
N VAL A 478 11.35 -6.55 5.38
CA VAL A 478 12.81 -6.51 5.25
C VAL A 478 13.37 -6.58 6.66
N SER A 479 14.15 -7.63 6.95
CA SER A 479 14.78 -7.76 8.26
C SER A 479 15.79 -6.64 8.50
N TYR A 480 16.09 -6.32 9.75
CA TYR A 480 17.16 -5.34 10.06
C TYR A 480 18.53 -5.75 9.48
N ASN A 481 18.78 -7.06 9.35
CA ASN A 481 20.01 -7.58 8.77
C ASN A 481 20.04 -7.46 7.24
N ASP A 482 18.87 -7.37 6.60
CA ASP A 482 18.72 -7.31 5.14
C ASP A 482 18.40 -5.89 4.64
N ILE A 483 18.54 -4.86 5.49
CA ILE A 483 18.32 -3.45 5.09
C ILE A 483 19.20 -3.07 3.90
N ASP A 484 20.40 -3.65 3.82
CA ASP A 484 21.30 -3.46 2.69
C ASP A 484 20.67 -3.86 1.36
N ASN A 485 19.81 -4.88 1.31
CA ASN A 485 19.11 -5.27 0.09
C ASN A 485 18.09 -4.21 -0.34
N LEU A 486 17.36 -3.63 0.62
CA LEU A 486 16.45 -2.51 0.36
C LEU A 486 17.24 -1.29 -0.13
N CYS A 487 18.34 -0.96 0.53
CA CYS A 487 19.23 0.12 0.11
C CYS A 487 19.82 -0.15 -1.28
N ASN A 488 20.21 -1.38 -1.61
CA ASN A 488 20.73 -1.73 -2.93
C ASN A 488 19.69 -1.51 -4.02
N VAL A 489 18.42 -1.86 -3.79
CA VAL A 489 17.31 -1.56 -4.72
C VAL A 489 17.15 -0.05 -4.94
N ILE A 490 17.19 0.72 -3.85
CA ILE A 490 17.11 2.19 -3.89
C ILE A 490 18.32 2.77 -4.65
N SER A 491 19.53 2.27 -4.36
CA SER A 491 20.77 2.65 -5.05
C SER A 491 20.70 2.34 -6.54
N ASP A 492 20.20 1.15 -6.88
CA ASP A 492 20.05 0.71 -8.26
C ASP A 492 19.11 1.63 -9.03
N PHE A 493 18.00 2.08 -8.42
CA PHE A 493 17.11 3.08 -9.03
C PHE A 493 17.82 4.43 -9.25
N ILE A 494 18.60 4.86 -8.26
CA ILE A 494 19.27 6.16 -8.28
C ILE A 494 20.41 6.20 -9.30
N GLN A 495 21.18 5.11 -9.41
CA GLN A 495 22.45 5.07 -10.13
C GLN A 495 22.32 4.47 -11.54
N ASN A 496 21.31 3.64 -11.82
CA ASN A 496 21.26 2.96 -13.11
C ASN A 496 20.66 3.81 -14.25
N PRO A 497 21.25 3.70 -15.46
CA PRO A 497 20.68 4.21 -16.70
C PRO A 497 19.42 3.45 -17.17
N LYS A 498 18.84 2.52 -16.40
CA LYS A 498 17.67 1.71 -16.81
C LYS A 498 16.38 2.55 -16.94
N HIS A 499 16.36 3.72 -16.32
CA HIS A 499 15.31 4.74 -16.46
C HIS A 499 15.51 5.64 -17.68
N ILE A 500 16.62 5.48 -18.43
CA ILE A 500 16.92 6.28 -19.62
C ILE A 500 15.80 6.19 -20.64
N SER A 501 15.01 5.12 -20.75
CA SER A 501 13.86 5.13 -21.67
C SER A 501 12.79 6.13 -21.24
N GLN A 502 12.42 6.17 -19.96
CA GLN A 502 11.50 7.17 -19.40
C GLN A 502 12.11 8.58 -19.43
N ILE A 503 13.39 8.72 -19.06
CA ILE A 503 14.11 9.99 -19.06
C ILE A 503 14.31 10.49 -20.50
N ASN A 504 14.58 9.63 -21.47
CA ASN A 504 14.70 9.98 -22.88
C ASN A 504 13.34 10.42 -23.41
N ILE A 505 12.26 9.73 -23.05
CA ILE A 505 10.91 10.20 -23.35
C ILE A 505 10.68 11.59 -22.77
N LEU A 506 11.00 11.80 -21.50
CA LEU A 506 10.90 13.10 -20.83
C LEU A 506 11.85 14.16 -21.41
N LYS A 507 12.97 13.77 -22.04
CA LYS A 507 13.91 14.67 -22.73
C LYS A 507 13.48 14.97 -24.17
N THR A 508 12.74 14.07 -24.81
CA THR A 508 12.17 14.28 -26.15
C THR A 508 10.89 15.10 -26.12
N LEU A 509 10.18 15.05 -24.99
CA LEU A 509 9.02 15.87 -24.66
C LEU A 509 9.45 17.22 -24.10
#